data_AF-A0A6M3MFJ8-F1
#
_entry.id   AF-A0A6M3MFJ8-F1
#
_cell.length_a   1.000
_cell.length_b   1.000
_cell.length_c   1.000
_cell.angle_alpha   90.00
_cell.angle_beta   90.00
_cell.angle_gamma   90.00
#
_symmetry.space_group_name_H-M   'P 1'
#
loop_
_entity.id
_entity.type
_entity.pdbx_description
1 polymer ?
#
loop_
_entity_poly.entity_id
_entity_poly.type
_entity_poly.pdbx_seq_one_letter_code
_entity_poly.pdbx_strand_id
1 'polypeptide(L)'
;MAKCADNLLALQNALKQELRGEAEGSSRYREIATKFTALGETDYSNIFTLLAQAEHMHKMVIEGLVDAIDLRCGQEVSSQKGK
;
A
#
# COMPACT_ATOMS: atom_id res chain seq x y z
N MET A 1 1.53 31.22 3.13
CA MET A 1 1.39 29.77 2.89
C MET A 1 0.32 29.57 1.83
N ALA A 2 0.63 28.91 0.71
CA ALA A 2 -0.39 28.59 -0.28
C ALA A 2 -1.34 27.55 0.33
N LYS A 3 -2.64 27.84 0.36
CA LYS A 3 -3.65 26.88 0.81
C LYS A 3 -3.58 25.68 -0.15
N CYS A 4 -3.37 24.47 0.37
CA CYS A 4 -3.34 23.30 -0.50
C CYS A 4 -4.70 23.14 -1.18
N ALA A 5 -4.68 22.72 -2.45
CA ALA A 5 -5.91 22.60 -3.22
C ALA A 5 -6.79 21.48 -2.65
N ASP A 6 -8.08 21.75 -2.44
CA ASP A 6 -9.01 20.83 -1.79
C ASP A 6 -9.11 19.48 -2.52
N ASN A 7 -8.91 19.48 -3.85
CA ASN A 7 -8.87 18.26 -4.66
C ASN A 7 -7.64 17.36 -4.36
N LEU A 8 -6.48 17.95 -4.04
CA LEU A 8 -5.29 17.18 -3.65
C LEU A 8 -5.48 16.56 -2.28
N LEU A 9 -6.09 17.28 -1.35
CA LEU A 9 -6.41 16.75 -0.01
C LEU A 9 -7.46 15.63 -0.09
N ALA A 10 -8.48 15.78 -0.95
CA ALA A 10 -9.46 14.72 -1.19
C ALA A 10 -8.81 13.46 -1.78
N LEU A 11 -7.93 13.62 -2.77
CA LEU A 11 -7.16 12.52 -3.36
C LEU A 11 -6.27 11.83 -2.31
N GLN A 12 -5.55 12.62 -1.50
CA GLN A 12 -4.70 12.07 -0.43
C GLN A 12 -5.52 11.22 0.55
N ASN A 13 -6.69 11.70 0.96
CA ASN A 13 -7.55 10.96 1.87
C ASN A 13 -8.07 9.66 1.26
N ALA A 14 -8.42 9.66 -0.03
CA ALA A 14 -8.82 8.44 -0.74
C ALA A 14 -7.67 7.42 -0.78
N LEU A 15 -6.47 7.86 -1.18
CA LEU A 15 -5.25 7.03 -1.21
C LEU A 15 -4.92 6.44 0.18
N LYS A 16 -5.07 7.23 1.25
CA LYS A 16 -4.85 6.75 2.63
C LYS A 16 -5.82 5.63 3.03
N GLN A 17 -7.05 5.60 2.50
CA GLN A 17 -7.99 4.50 2.73
C GLN A 17 -7.57 3.23 1.98
N GLU A 18 -7.03 3.38 0.76
CA GLU A 18 -6.58 2.26 -0.06
C GLU A 18 -5.35 1.55 0.52
N LEU A 19 -4.45 2.27 1.23
CA LEU A 19 -3.26 1.69 1.88
C LEU A 19 -3.57 0.48 2.75
N ARG A 20 -4.70 0.53 3.47
CA ARG A 20 -5.12 -0.56 4.35
C ARG A 20 -5.50 -1.80 3.54
N GLY A 21 -6.17 -1.61 2.40
CA GLY A 21 -6.55 -2.68 1.49
C GLY A 21 -5.34 -3.43 0.96
N GLU A 22 -4.34 -2.70 0.43
CA GLU A 22 -3.11 -3.29 -0.13
C GLU A 22 -2.28 -4.02 0.96
N ALA A 23 -2.20 -3.47 2.17
CA ALA A 23 -1.50 -4.12 3.28
C ALA A 23 -2.20 -5.42 3.72
N GLU A 24 -3.52 -5.39 3.87
CA GLU A 24 -4.32 -6.56 4.22
C GLU A 24 -4.30 -7.62 3.10
N GLY A 25 -4.35 -7.19 1.84
CA GLY A 25 -4.23 -8.04 0.65
C GLY A 25 -2.89 -8.77 0.61
N SER A 26 -1.78 -8.03 0.75
CA SER A 26 -0.44 -8.61 0.81
C SER A 26 -0.31 -9.67 1.90
N SER A 27 -0.79 -9.37 3.12
CA SER A 27 -0.74 -10.31 4.25
C SER A 27 -1.56 -11.58 3.98
N ARG A 28 -2.79 -11.41 3.47
CA ARG A 28 -3.70 -12.51 3.16
C ARG A 28 -3.12 -13.44 2.11
N TYR A 29 -2.54 -12.91 1.04
CA TYR A 29 -1.92 -13.73 0.00
C TYR A 29 -0.69 -14.48 0.50
N ARG A 30 0.12 -13.91 1.41
CA ARG A 30 1.22 -14.65 2.06
C ARG A 30 0.72 -15.82 2.91
N GLU A 31 -0.35 -15.61 3.66
CA GLU A 31 -0.95 -16.68 4.46
C GLU A 31 -1.45 -17.81 3.55
N ILE A 32 -2.15 -17.47 2.46
CA ILE A 32 -2.64 -18.43 1.48
C ILE A 32 -1.48 -19.18 0.82
N ALA A 33 -0.41 -18.49 0.39
CA ALA A 33 0.78 -19.12 -0.17
C ALA A 33 1.38 -20.15 0.80
N THR A 34 1.47 -19.80 2.08
CA THR A 34 1.98 -20.70 3.13
C THR A 34 1.11 -21.96 3.26
N LYS A 35 -0.23 -21.83 3.21
CA LYS A 35 -1.15 -22.98 3.24
C LYS A 35 -0.96 -23.88 2.02
N PHE A 36 -0.83 -23.32 0.81
CA PHE A 36 -0.60 -24.12 -0.40
C PHE A 36 0.75 -24.82 -0.41
N THR A 37 1.81 -24.18 0.11
CA THR A 37 3.11 -24.83 0.31
C THR A 37 2.98 -26.07 1.21
N ALA A 38 2.24 -25.96 2.32
CA ALA A 38 2.02 -27.08 3.24
C ALA A 38 1.21 -28.23 2.62
N LEU A 39 0.44 -27.97 1.57
CA LEU A 39 -0.32 -28.98 0.80
C LEU A 39 0.48 -29.57 -0.38
N GLY A 40 1.69 -29.10 -0.65
CA GLY A 40 2.50 -29.51 -1.81
C GLY A 40 2.08 -28.85 -3.13
N GLU A 41 1.16 -27.90 -3.08
CA GLU A 41 0.57 -27.18 -4.23
C GLU A 41 1.46 -26.00 -4.64
N THR A 42 2.63 -26.32 -5.19
CA THR A 42 3.71 -25.35 -5.41
C THR A 42 3.32 -24.26 -6.41
N ASP A 43 2.59 -24.59 -7.47
CA ASP A 43 2.16 -23.62 -8.49
C ASP A 43 1.22 -22.55 -7.90
N TYR A 44 0.25 -22.98 -7.08
CA TYR A 44 -0.65 -22.05 -6.39
C TYR A 44 0.10 -21.20 -5.37
N SER A 45 1.01 -21.80 -4.58
CA SER A 45 1.85 -21.04 -3.64
C SER A 45 2.66 -19.94 -4.33
N ASN A 46 3.23 -20.24 -5.50
CA ASN A 46 3.98 -19.26 -6.29
C ASN A 46 3.07 -18.11 -6.77
N ILE A 47 1.87 -18.41 -7.27
CA ILE A 47 0.90 -17.39 -7.70
C ILE A 47 0.56 -16.45 -6.53
N PHE A 48 0.22 -16.99 -5.36
CA PHE A 48 -0.14 -16.16 -4.20
C PHE A 48 1.06 -15.39 -3.63
N THR A 49 2.27 -15.94 -3.75
CA THR A 49 3.49 -15.19 -3.41
C THR A 49 3.68 -13.98 -4.33
N LEU A 50 3.45 -14.13 -5.64
CA LEU A 50 3.53 -13.03 -6.60
C LEU A 50 2.45 -11.97 -6.35
N LEU A 51 1.22 -12.39 -6.06
CA LEU A 51 0.13 -11.46 -5.70
C LEU A 51 0.47 -10.69 -4.43
N ALA A 52 1.01 -11.36 -3.39
CA ALA A 52 1.43 -10.68 -2.18
C ALA A 52 2.51 -9.61 -2.41
N GLN A 53 3.44 -9.86 -3.34
CA GLN A 53 4.46 -8.90 -3.75
C GLN A 53 3.85 -7.72 -4.53
N ALA A 54 2.90 -7.98 -5.43
CA ALA A 54 2.20 -6.93 -6.17
C ALA A 54 1.46 -5.96 -5.24
N GLU A 55 0.67 -6.47 -4.29
CA GLU A 55 -0.02 -5.65 -3.28
C GLU A 55 0.96 -4.83 -2.43
N HIS A 56 2.12 -5.41 -2.10
CA HIS A 56 3.17 -4.68 -1.39
C HIS A 56 3.74 -3.53 -2.24
N MET A 57 3.93 -3.76 -3.54
CA MET A 57 4.37 -2.72 -4.47
C MET A 57 3.32 -1.62 -4.63
N HIS A 58 2.04 -1.97 -4.78
CA HIS A 58 0.95 -1.00 -4.83
C HIS A 58 0.91 -0.13 -3.57
N LYS A 59 1.01 -0.74 -2.38
CA LYS A 59 1.13 -0.01 -1.12
C LYS A 59 2.26 1.03 -1.16
N MET A 60 3.47 0.64 -1.59
CA MET A 60 4.60 1.58 -1.68
C MET A 60 4.36 2.72 -2.66
N VAL A 61 3.70 2.44 -3.79
CA VAL A 61 3.32 3.48 -4.78
C VAL A 61 2.33 4.46 -4.15
N ILE A 62 1.30 3.97 -3.47
CA ILE A 62 0.32 4.80 -2.78
C ILE A 62 0.98 5.64 -1.68
N GLU A 63 1.89 5.07 -0.88
CA GLU A 63 2.68 5.81 0.12
C GLU A 63 3.46 6.96 -0.52
N GLY A 64 4.16 6.69 -1.63
CA GLY A 64 4.89 7.71 -2.38
C GLY A 64 4.00 8.83 -2.94
N LEU A 65 2.79 8.50 -3.41
CA LEU A 65 1.82 9.49 -3.86
C LEU A 65 1.29 10.36 -2.72
N VAL A 66 0.99 9.76 -1.57
CA VAL A 66 0.57 10.49 -0.36
C VAL A 66 1.67 11.46 0.08
N ASP A 67 2.91 10.99 0.15
CA ASP A 67 4.08 11.78 0.53
C ASP A 67 4.34 12.94 -0.44
N ALA A 68 4.17 12.70 -1.76
CA ALA A 68 4.28 13.75 -2.76
C ALA A 68 3.22 14.85 -2.58
N ILE A 69 2.00 14.46 -2.19
CA ILE A 69 0.94 15.43 -1.87
C ILE A 69 1.26 16.17 -0.57
N ASP A 70 1.74 15.49 0.48
CA ASP A 70 2.16 16.15 1.73
C ASP A 70 3.21 17.24 1.45
N LEU A 71 4.27 16.91 0.70
CA LEU A 71 5.31 17.86 0.31
C LEU A 71 4.75 19.04 -0.49
N ARG A 72 3.85 18.77 -1.45
CA ARG A 72 3.20 19.80 -2.26
C ARG A 72 2.32 20.73 -1.42
N CYS A 73 1.67 20.19 -0.39
CA CYS A 73 0.85 20.94 0.55
C CYS A 73 1.67 21.65 1.66
N GLY A 74 3.00 21.47 1.70
CA GLY A 74 3.85 21.98 2.78
C GLY A 74 3.61 21.29 4.12
N GLN A 75 3.11 20.05 4.09
CA GLN A 75 2.85 19.21 5.25
C GLN A 75 4.04 18.28 5.52
N GLU A 76 4.13 17.79 6.75
CA GLU A 76 5.07 16.73 7.11
C GLU A 76 4.69 15.42 6.42
N VAL A 77 5.71 14.76 5.85
CA VAL A 77 5.59 13.52 5.08
C VAL A 77 5.00 12.39 5.93
N SER A 78 3.87 11.84 5.49
CA SER A 78 3.12 10.83 6.24
C SER A 78 3.96 9.58 6.53
N SER A 79 4.80 9.11 5.61
CA SER A 79 5.68 7.95 5.84
C SER A 79 6.81 8.16 6.86
N GLN A 80 7.08 9.40 7.25
CA GLN A 80 8.09 9.77 8.24
C GLN A 80 7.51 10.01 9.64
N LYS A 81 6.18 10.12 9.76
CA LYS A 81 5.51 10.30 11.05
C LYS A 81 5.67 9.05 11.92
N GLY A 82 6.38 9.19 13.04
CA GLY A 82 6.60 8.11 14.01
C GLY A 82 7.87 7.28 13.81
N LYS A 83 8.80 7.73 12.97
CA LYS A 83 10.20 7.26 12.99
C LYS A 83 11.02 8.00 14.03
#